data_AF-A0A8J6J337-F1
#
_entry.id   AF-A0A8J6J337-F1
#
_cell.length_a   1.000
_cell.length_b   1.000
_cell.length_c   1.000
_cell.angle_alpha   90.00
_cell.angle_beta   90.00
_cell.angle_gamma   90.00
#
_symmetry.space_group_name_H-M   'P 1'
#
loop_
_entity.id
_entity.type
_entity.pdbx_description
1 polymer ?
#
loop_
_entity_poly.entity_id
_entity_poly.type
_entity_poly.pdbx_seq_one_letter_code
_entity_poly.pdbx_strand_id
1 'polypeptide(L)'
;MRKRIFALAVLVVLVVLGAIYLFSSGHSEIQTYTDQDHGFCVDLMKDQFMIETTSNDEGAEISFLDKNIQSKYPEWTGTVFTIFVYDRDVVEENPFDVLDGPTYLGESDRFYYGVYFPTDVNYPPEEPEAAEHYEELSEFARDRAAQSFSILP
;
A
#
# COMPACT_ATOMS: atom_id res chain seq x y z
N MET A 1 17.92 -17.87 -50.08
CA MET A 1 16.78 -18.03 -49.15
C MET A 1 17.18 -18.06 -47.66
N ARG A 2 18.29 -18.69 -47.25
CA ARG A 2 18.74 -18.78 -45.84
C ARG A 2 18.84 -17.45 -45.06
N LYS A 3 19.34 -16.37 -45.68
CA LYS A 3 19.50 -15.06 -45.00
C LYS A 3 18.18 -14.36 -44.63
N ARG A 4 17.10 -14.61 -45.37
CA ARG A 4 15.77 -14.01 -45.10
C ARG A 4 15.05 -14.70 -43.94
N ILE A 5 15.29 -16.00 -43.75
CA ILE A 5 14.74 -16.80 -42.65
C ILE A 5 15.40 -16.40 -41.32
N PHE A 6 16.71 -16.15 -41.33
CA PHE A 6 17.43 -15.68 -40.14
C PHE A 6 16.97 -14.29 -39.66
N ALA A 7 16.77 -13.35 -40.57
CA ALA A 7 16.29 -12.01 -40.21
C ALA A 7 14.88 -12.03 -39.60
N LEU A 8 14.00 -12.89 -40.12
CA LEU A 8 12.64 -13.05 -39.60
C LEU A 8 12.65 -13.69 -38.20
N ALA A 9 13.51 -14.69 -37.97
CA ALA A 9 13.65 -15.35 -36.67
C ALA A 9 14.18 -14.39 -35.59
N VAL A 10 15.16 -13.54 -35.93
CA VAL A 10 15.69 -12.53 -34.99
C VAL A 10 14.63 -11.50 -34.61
N LEU A 11 13.82 -11.06 -35.57
CA LEU A 11 12.76 -10.09 -35.31
C LEU A 11 11.65 -10.65 -34.42
N VAL A 12 11.29 -11.92 -34.61
CA VAL A 12 10.32 -12.64 -33.75
C VAL A 12 10.87 -12.78 -32.33
N VAL A 13 12.15 -13.11 -32.16
CA VAL A 13 12.78 -13.21 -30.83
C VAL A 13 12.82 -11.86 -30.12
N LEU A 14 13.09 -10.76 -30.84
CA LEU A 14 13.07 -9.41 -30.25
C LEU A 14 11.66 -8.97 -29.84
N VAL A 15 10.63 -9.32 -30.61
CA VAL A 15 9.23 -9.02 -30.24
C VAL A 15 8.80 -9.83 -29.03
N VAL A 16 9.19 -11.11 -28.95
CA VAL A 16 8.89 -11.97 -27.78
C VAL A 16 9.65 -11.47 -26.54
N LEU A 17 10.93 -11.12 -26.66
CA LEU A 17 11.70 -10.53 -25.55
C LEU A 17 11.13 -9.17 -25.12
N GLY A 18 10.69 -8.33 -26.05
CA GLY A 18 10.02 -7.07 -25.74
C GLY A 18 8.68 -7.26 -25.04
N ALA A 19 7.88 -8.25 -25.46
CA ALA A 19 6.62 -8.58 -24.82
C ALA A 19 6.81 -9.18 -23.41
N ILE A 20 7.85 -10.01 -23.20
CA ILE A 20 8.20 -10.55 -21.89
C ILE A 20 8.69 -9.44 -20.95
N TYR A 21 9.48 -8.48 -21.46
CA TYR A 21 9.93 -7.34 -20.67
C TYR A 21 8.75 -6.45 -20.23
N LEU A 22 7.82 -6.17 -21.14
CA LEU A 22 6.58 -5.43 -20.84
C LEU A 22 5.66 -6.19 -19.87
N PHE A 23 5.61 -7.53 -19.95
CA PHE A 23 4.88 -8.36 -18.98
C PHE A 23 5.57 -8.44 -17.61
N SER A 24 6.91 -8.40 -17.57
CA SER A 24 7.69 -8.46 -16.34
C SER A 24 7.75 -7.14 -15.59
N SER A 25 7.56 -6.00 -16.28
CA SER A 25 7.50 -4.68 -15.65
C SER A 25 6.16 -4.34 -15.02
N GLY A 26 5.13 -5.18 -15.20
CA GLY A 26 3.77 -4.96 -14.70
C GLY A 26 3.36 -5.86 -13.53
N HIS A 27 4.32 -6.49 -12.83
CA HIS A 27 4.06 -7.07 -11.52
C HIS A 27 4.86 -6.27 -10.51
N SER A 28 4.16 -5.35 -9.85
CA SER A 28 4.70 -4.59 -8.75
C SER A 28 5.13 -5.57 -7.67
N GLU A 29 6.46 -5.65 -7.44
CA GLU A 29 7.04 -6.56 -6.47
C GLU A 29 6.43 -6.29 -5.09
N ILE A 30 6.10 -7.32 -4.33
CA ILE A 30 5.51 -7.17 -2.99
C ILE A 30 6.63 -7.27 -1.95
N GLN A 31 6.59 -6.38 -0.96
CA GLN A 31 7.44 -6.44 0.24
C GLN A 31 6.56 -6.52 1.50
N THR A 32 7.02 -7.19 2.54
CA THR A 32 6.34 -7.16 3.84
C THR A 32 6.91 -6.02 4.68
N TYR A 33 6.05 -5.07 5.08
CA TYR A 33 6.35 -4.10 6.14
C TYR A 33 6.11 -4.76 7.49
N THR A 34 6.99 -4.48 8.45
CA THR A 34 6.88 -5.02 9.81
C THR A 34 7.09 -3.90 10.80
N ASP A 35 6.08 -3.66 11.62
CA ASP A 35 6.12 -2.73 12.73
C ASP A 35 6.32 -3.51 14.03
N GLN A 36 7.56 -3.53 14.51
CA GLN A 36 7.93 -4.25 15.73
C GLN A 36 7.42 -3.55 16.99
N ASP A 37 7.26 -2.21 16.95
CA ASP A 37 6.84 -1.43 18.10
C ASP A 37 5.35 -1.68 18.40
N HIS A 38 4.56 -1.88 17.35
CA HIS A 38 3.12 -2.16 17.43
C HIS A 38 2.75 -3.63 17.17
N GLY A 39 3.72 -4.50 16.89
CA GLY A 39 3.52 -5.94 16.83
C GLY A 39 2.72 -6.45 15.63
N PHE A 40 2.86 -5.85 14.44
CA PHE A 40 2.15 -6.30 13.24
C PHE A 40 3.01 -6.30 11.98
N CYS A 41 2.55 -6.98 10.94
CA CYS A 41 3.08 -6.87 9.58
C CYS A 41 1.96 -6.78 8.54
N VAL A 42 2.31 -6.22 7.38
CA VAL A 42 1.40 -6.05 6.23
C VAL A 42 2.20 -6.07 4.92
N ASP A 43 1.63 -6.65 3.87
CA ASP A 43 2.22 -6.62 2.53
C ASP A 43 1.96 -5.28 1.84
N LEU A 44 3.01 -4.70 1.28
CA LEU A 44 3.02 -3.45 0.53
C LEU A 44 3.58 -3.67 -0.87
N MET A 45 3.15 -2.81 -1.79
CA MET A 45 3.84 -2.66 -3.07
C MET A 45 5.22 -2.07 -2.83
N LYS A 46 6.25 -2.75 -3.34
CA LYS A 46 7.65 -2.46 -3.03
C LYS A 46 8.05 -1.07 -3.49
N ASP A 47 8.71 -0.35 -2.59
CA ASP A 47 9.26 0.99 -2.79
C ASP A 47 8.24 2.10 -3.18
N GLN A 48 6.92 1.84 -3.10
CA GLN A 48 5.87 2.80 -3.48
C GLN A 48 5.31 3.64 -2.33
N PHE A 49 5.51 3.20 -1.09
CA PHE A 49 4.94 3.87 0.08
C PHE A 49 5.98 4.69 0.84
N MET A 50 5.58 5.88 1.26
CA MET A 50 6.17 6.59 2.39
C MET A 50 5.33 6.27 3.64
N ILE A 51 5.97 6.06 4.78
CA ILE A 51 5.28 5.66 6.02
C ILE A 51 5.47 6.76 7.04
N GLU A 52 4.37 7.22 7.62
CA GLU A 52 4.37 8.20 8.70
C GLU A 52 3.62 7.65 9.90
N THR A 53 4.23 7.78 11.08
CA THR A 53 3.64 7.36 12.35
C THR A 53 3.42 8.57 13.22
N THR A 54 2.17 8.76 13.65
CA THR A 54 1.80 9.74 14.68
C THR A 54 1.30 8.99 15.89
N SER A 55 1.78 9.33 17.09
CA SER A 55 1.39 8.65 18.33
C SER A 55 0.87 9.64 19.35
N ASN A 56 -0.07 9.17 20.17
CA ASN A 56 -0.63 9.88 21.32
C ASN A 56 -0.68 8.92 22.52
N ASP A 57 -1.32 9.35 23.61
CA ASP A 57 -1.42 8.54 24.83
C ASP A 57 -2.30 7.28 24.66
N GLU A 58 -3.22 7.28 23.70
CA GLU A 58 -4.17 6.19 23.45
C GLU A 58 -3.64 5.17 22.44
N GLY A 59 -2.63 5.53 21.64
CA GLY A 59 -2.12 4.66 20.59
C GLY A 59 -1.34 5.37 19.49
N ALA A 60 -1.41 4.82 18.28
CA ALA A 60 -0.71 5.31 17.10
C ALA A 60 -1.54 5.20 15.81
N GLU A 61 -1.31 6.15 14.91
CA GLU A 61 -1.79 6.18 13.55
C GLU A 61 -0.59 5.98 12.62
N ILE A 62 -0.58 4.86 11.88
CA ILE A 62 0.46 4.53 10.91
C ILE A 62 -0.13 4.73 9.51
N SER A 63 0.20 5.84 8.89
CA SER A 63 -0.27 6.20 7.56
C SER A 63 0.70 5.69 6.49
N PHE A 64 0.13 5.14 5.41
CA PHE A 64 0.85 4.66 4.24
C PHE A 64 0.51 5.57 3.06
N LEU A 65 1.45 6.41 2.67
CA LEU A 65 1.28 7.50 1.72
C LEU A 65 1.92 7.11 0.39
N ASP A 66 1.31 7.52 -0.72
CA ASP A 66 1.92 7.45 -2.04
C ASP A 66 3.19 8.30 -2.09
N LYS A 67 4.33 7.64 -2.24
CA LYS A 67 5.65 8.28 -2.27
C LYS A 67 5.84 9.24 -3.45
N ASN A 68 5.21 8.96 -4.59
CA ASN A 68 5.29 9.83 -5.77
C ASN A 68 4.50 11.11 -5.53
N ILE A 69 3.33 11.02 -4.90
CA ILE A 69 2.56 12.21 -4.52
C ILE A 69 3.31 13.02 -3.48
N GLN A 70 3.78 12.37 -2.41
CA GLN A 70 4.52 13.05 -1.33
C GLN A 70 5.77 13.78 -1.81
N SER A 71 6.46 13.24 -2.82
CA SER A 71 7.68 13.86 -3.36
C SER A 71 7.42 14.99 -4.36
N LYS A 72 6.36 14.90 -5.17
CA LYS A 72 6.10 15.86 -6.25
C LYS A 72 5.07 16.94 -5.89
N TYR A 73 4.14 16.60 -5.00
CA TYR A 73 2.97 17.42 -4.65
C TYR A 73 2.81 17.45 -3.12
N PRO A 74 3.77 18.04 -2.38
CA PRO A 74 3.80 18.00 -0.91
C PRO A 74 2.60 18.69 -0.24
N GLU A 75 1.82 19.48 -0.98
CA GLU A 75 0.55 20.05 -0.52
C GLU A 75 -0.60 19.03 -0.46
N TRP A 76 -0.44 17.88 -1.11
CA TRP A 76 -1.36 16.75 -1.05
C TRP A 76 -0.86 15.71 -0.06
N THR A 77 -1.77 15.14 0.71
CA THR A 77 -1.48 14.11 1.70
C THR A 77 -1.12 12.77 1.07
N GLY A 78 -1.67 12.40 -0.09
CA GLY A 78 -1.34 11.12 -0.73
C GLY A 78 -1.61 9.88 0.13
N THR A 79 -2.37 9.98 1.23
CA THR A 79 -2.62 8.86 2.14
C THR A 79 -3.46 7.80 1.42
N VAL A 80 -2.93 6.59 1.26
CA VAL A 80 -3.62 5.47 0.61
C VAL A 80 -4.43 4.68 1.62
N PHE A 81 -3.86 4.41 2.80
CA PHE A 81 -4.55 3.81 3.93
C PHE A 81 -3.81 4.11 5.24
N THR A 82 -4.50 3.91 6.36
CA THR A 82 -3.96 4.10 7.70
C THR A 82 -4.28 2.89 8.56
N ILE A 83 -3.30 2.38 9.29
CA ILE A 83 -3.50 1.40 10.36
C ILE A 83 -3.55 2.16 11.68
N PHE A 84 -4.67 2.02 12.38
CA PHE A 84 -4.87 2.49 13.73
C PHE A 84 -4.49 1.39 14.72
N VAL A 85 -3.75 1.78 15.75
CA VAL A 85 -3.31 0.93 16.85
C VAL A 85 -3.72 1.61 18.15
N TYR A 86 -4.57 0.99 18.96
CA TYR A 86 -4.96 1.52 20.27
C TYR A 86 -4.44 0.63 21.40
N ASP A 87 -3.83 1.22 22.43
CA ASP A 87 -3.33 0.50 23.60
C ASP A 87 -4.49 0.09 24.52
N ARG A 88 -4.64 -1.21 24.72
CA ARG A 88 -5.72 -1.84 25.50
C ARG A 88 -5.66 -1.52 26.99
N ASP A 89 -4.50 -1.14 27.50
CA ASP A 89 -4.38 -0.70 28.89
C ASP A 89 -4.92 0.72 29.09
N VAL A 90 -5.12 1.47 28.00
CA VAL A 90 -5.59 2.86 28.00
C VAL A 90 -7.06 2.96 27.59
N VAL A 91 -7.46 2.25 26.52
CA VAL A 91 -8.85 2.25 26.06
C VAL A 91 -9.65 1.13 26.74
N GLU A 92 -10.75 1.48 27.41
CA GLU A 92 -11.55 0.53 28.22
C GLU A 92 -12.27 -0.53 27.38
N GLU A 93 -12.63 -0.19 26.13
CA GLU A 93 -13.35 -1.06 25.19
C GLU A 93 -12.73 -0.92 23.79
N ASN A 94 -13.05 -1.86 22.89
CA ASN A 94 -12.60 -1.82 21.50
C ASN A 94 -13.11 -0.55 20.79
N PRO A 95 -12.25 0.42 20.43
CA PRO A 95 -12.69 1.68 19.82
C PRO A 95 -13.39 1.46 18.47
N PHE A 96 -13.04 0.39 17.75
CA PHE A 96 -13.57 0.11 16.43
C PHE A 96 -15.03 -0.37 16.43
N ASP A 97 -15.62 -0.65 17.60
CA ASP A 97 -17.05 -0.97 17.71
C ASP A 97 -17.94 0.28 17.63
N VAL A 98 -17.37 1.47 17.88
CA VAL A 98 -18.09 2.75 17.93
C VAL A 98 -17.60 3.78 16.93
N LEU A 99 -16.35 3.67 16.46
CA LEU A 99 -15.79 4.54 15.43
C LEU A 99 -16.46 4.28 14.08
N ASP A 100 -16.87 5.35 13.39
CA ASP A 100 -17.33 5.28 12.01
C ASP A 100 -16.12 5.42 11.06
N GLY A 101 -16.02 4.53 10.08
CA GLY A 101 -14.96 4.55 9.07
C GLY A 101 -13.97 3.38 9.16
N PRO A 102 -13.11 3.29 10.20
CA PRO A 102 -12.11 2.23 10.27
C PRO A 102 -12.74 0.84 10.42
N THR A 103 -12.20 -0.14 9.71
CA THR A 103 -12.59 -1.55 9.81
C THR A 103 -11.68 -2.26 10.82
N TYR A 104 -12.27 -2.93 11.80
CA TYR A 104 -11.54 -3.72 12.80
C TYR A 104 -10.77 -4.87 12.13
N LEU A 105 -9.49 -5.00 12.47
CA LEU A 105 -8.58 -6.02 11.93
C LEU A 105 -8.28 -7.15 12.92
N GLY A 106 -8.45 -6.91 14.22
CA GLY A 106 -8.12 -7.86 15.27
C GLY A 106 -7.46 -7.20 16.48
N GLU A 107 -6.97 -8.01 17.41
CA GLU A 107 -6.32 -7.55 18.63
C GLU A 107 -5.21 -8.51 19.07
N SER A 108 -4.18 -7.94 19.71
CA SER A 108 -3.16 -8.66 20.46
C SER A 108 -3.42 -8.48 21.96
N ASP A 109 -2.58 -9.07 22.82
CA ASP A 109 -2.67 -8.85 24.27
C ASP A 109 -2.57 -7.37 24.67
N ARG A 110 -1.93 -6.53 23.83
CA ARG A 110 -1.68 -5.12 24.13
C ARG A 110 -2.42 -4.13 23.25
N PHE A 111 -2.80 -4.49 22.02
CA PHE A 111 -3.32 -3.52 21.07
C PHE A 111 -4.61 -3.97 20.38
N TYR A 112 -5.51 -3.02 20.12
CA TYR A 112 -6.56 -3.14 19.11
C TYR A 112 -6.05 -2.59 17.77
N TYR A 113 -6.38 -3.26 16.67
CA TYR A 113 -5.98 -2.84 15.31
C TYR A 113 -7.19 -2.57 14.43
N GLY A 114 -7.10 -1.52 13.63
CA GLY A 114 -8.08 -1.22 12.59
C GLY A 114 -7.43 -0.57 11.38
N VAL A 115 -8.11 -0.66 10.23
CA VAL A 115 -7.65 -0.05 8.98
C VAL A 115 -8.66 0.94 8.45
N TYR A 116 -8.20 2.06 7.93
CA TYR A 116 -9.03 3.03 7.24
C TYR A 116 -8.48 3.33 5.86
N PHE A 117 -9.40 3.43 4.90
CA PHE A 117 -9.13 3.86 3.54
C PHE A 117 -9.79 5.22 3.34
N PRO A 118 -9.03 6.29 3.06
CA PRO A 118 -9.59 7.61 2.82
C PRO A 118 -10.63 7.61 1.70
N THR A 119 -11.73 8.32 1.95
CA THR A 119 -12.81 8.52 0.97
C THR A 119 -12.66 9.81 0.18
N ASP A 120 -11.91 10.77 0.72
CA ASP A 120 -11.61 12.03 0.07
C ASP A 120 -10.49 11.89 -0.98
N VAL A 121 -10.42 12.85 -1.89
CA VAL A 121 -9.35 12.92 -2.88
C VAL A 121 -8.05 13.32 -2.18
N ASN A 122 -7.04 12.44 -2.23
CA ASN A 122 -5.74 12.63 -1.59
C ASN A 122 -4.62 12.90 -2.63
N TYR A 123 -4.96 13.20 -3.88
CA TYR A 123 -4.01 13.42 -4.98
C TYR A 123 -4.40 14.68 -5.78
N PRO A 124 -3.46 15.32 -6.50
CA PRO A 124 -3.76 16.44 -7.39
C PRO A 124 -4.71 16.01 -8.53
N PRO A 125 -5.95 16.52 -8.60
CA PRO A 125 -6.94 16.07 -9.58
C PRO A 125 -6.61 16.53 -11.02
N GLU A 126 -5.71 17.51 -11.16
CA GLU A 126 -5.26 18.03 -12.45
C GLU A 126 -4.13 17.19 -13.06
N GLU A 127 -3.61 16.18 -12.35
CA GLU A 127 -2.45 15.38 -12.73
C GLU A 127 -2.85 13.90 -12.96
N PRO A 128 -3.17 13.49 -14.20
CA PRO A 128 -3.71 12.16 -14.48
C PRO A 128 -2.78 11.01 -14.07
N GLU A 129 -1.47 11.18 -14.22
CA GLU A 129 -0.48 10.15 -13.81
C GLU A 129 -0.48 9.93 -12.29
N ALA A 130 -0.69 10.99 -11.50
CA ALA A 130 -0.77 10.88 -10.05
C ALA A 130 -2.07 10.19 -9.62
N ALA A 131 -3.18 10.49 -10.33
CA ALA A 131 -4.46 9.84 -10.09
C ALA A 131 -4.41 8.34 -10.40
N GLU A 132 -3.87 7.95 -11.55
CA GLU A 132 -3.75 6.54 -11.96
C GLU A 132 -2.88 5.74 -10.98
N HIS A 133 -1.73 6.28 -10.60
CA HIS A 133 -0.84 5.63 -9.64
C HIS A 133 -1.47 5.50 -8.24
N TYR A 134 -2.15 6.55 -7.77
CA TYR A 134 -2.84 6.50 -6.48
C TYR A 134 -4.00 5.50 -6.48
N GLU A 135 -4.74 5.40 -7.58
CA GLU A 135 -5.81 4.42 -7.76
C GLU A 135 -5.25 2.99 -7.75
N GLU A 136 -4.14 2.73 -8.44
CA GLU A 136 -3.44 1.43 -8.40
C GLU A 136 -3.03 1.05 -6.96
N LEU A 137 -2.41 1.98 -6.21
CA LEU A 137 -2.04 1.72 -4.82
C LEU A 137 -3.25 1.52 -3.91
N SER A 138 -4.33 2.26 -4.16
CA SER A 138 -5.58 2.17 -3.40
C SER A 138 -6.28 0.83 -3.62
N GLU A 139 -6.34 0.36 -4.86
CA GLU A 139 -6.86 -0.96 -5.21
C GLU A 139 -6.00 -2.06 -4.58
N PHE A 140 -4.68 -1.98 -4.74
CA PHE A 140 -3.75 -2.91 -4.10
C PHE A 140 -3.95 -2.97 -2.58
N ALA A 141 -4.07 -1.81 -1.92
CA ALA A 141 -4.21 -1.77 -0.47
C ALA A 141 -5.51 -2.41 0.02
N ARG A 142 -6.62 -2.19 -0.70
CA ARG A 142 -7.93 -2.80 -0.39
C ARG A 142 -7.93 -4.31 -0.63
N ASP A 143 -7.34 -4.75 -1.73
CA ASP A 143 -7.38 -6.15 -2.15
C ASP A 143 -6.31 -7.01 -1.48
N ARG A 144 -5.18 -6.41 -1.08
CA ARG A 144 -4.02 -7.16 -0.58
C ARG A 144 -3.58 -6.72 0.81
N ALA A 145 -3.34 -5.43 1.04
CA ALA A 145 -2.74 -4.97 2.30
C ALA A 145 -3.63 -5.36 3.49
N ALA A 146 -4.92 -5.02 3.47
CA ALA A 146 -5.85 -5.39 4.54
C ALA A 146 -5.95 -6.90 4.77
N GLN A 147 -5.89 -7.72 3.71
CA GLN A 147 -5.97 -9.18 3.81
C GLN A 147 -4.67 -9.82 4.31
N SER A 148 -3.54 -9.17 4.07
CA SER A 148 -2.22 -9.64 4.48
C SER A 148 -1.86 -9.25 5.92
N PHE A 149 -2.67 -8.40 6.56
CA PHE A 149 -2.43 -7.97 7.92
C PHE A 149 -2.29 -9.18 8.86
N SER A 150 -1.22 -9.18 9.65
CA SER A 150 -0.97 -10.24 10.61
C SER A 150 -0.33 -9.67 11.87
N ILE A 151 -0.78 -10.17 13.01
CA ILE A 151 -0.22 -9.85 14.32
C ILE A 151 1.00 -10.73 14.54
N LEU A 152 2.10 -10.11 14.97
CA LEU A 152 3.34 -10.81 15.27
C LEU A 152 3.17 -11.71 16.51
N PRO A 153 3.84 -12.87 16.54
CA PRO A 153 3.76 -13.81 17.66
C PRO A 153 4.44 -13.32 18.94
#